data_AF-A0A7Z0S850-F1
#
_entry.id   AF-A0A7Z0S850-F1
#
_cell.length_a   1.000
_cell.length_b   1.000
_cell.length_c   1.000
_cell.angle_alpha   90.00
_cell.angle_beta   90.00
_cell.angle_gamma   90.00
#
_symmetry.space_group_name_H-M   'P 1'
#
loop_
_entity.id
_entity.type
_entity.pdbx_description
1 polymer ?
#
loop_
_entity_poly.entity_id
_entity_poly.type
_entity_poly.pdbx_seq_one_letter_code
_entity_poly.pdbx_strand_id
1 'polypeptide(L)'
;MMSLRKSHIAAALFAISLVGSAGAQTETTAADNGEFVPSVGQSGKDVIWVPTPQALVDRMLDMAKLTPEDRLVDLGSGDGRTVITAAKRGAKARGIEYNPDMVALSKSAALREGVSDLATFEQADIFESDFSEATIVTLFLLPGLNLRLKPILLDMKPGTQVVSNSFTMGDWEPDETGEAEDCANYCVAYRWTVPAKVAGSWKTSDGELTLTQTFQMVEGSLRKGNDTVPIADGRLDGEQFHFKAGNDEYRVRISDKQMQGAVNGQDGWKATLAAAQ
;
A
#
# COMPACT_ATOMS: atom_id res chain seq x y z
N MET A 1 79.07 1.28 -67.47
CA MET A 1 79.93 0.29 -66.79
C MET A 1 79.71 0.41 -65.30
N MET A 2 79.34 -0.71 -64.65
CA MET A 2 79.56 -1.10 -63.22
C MET A 2 79.37 -0.06 -62.10
N SER A 3 78.84 -0.35 -60.91
CA SER A 3 78.29 -1.54 -60.26
C SER A 3 78.05 -1.14 -58.79
N LEU A 4 76.88 -1.52 -58.25
CA LEU A 4 76.58 -2.04 -56.90
C LEU A 4 77.19 -1.37 -55.63
N ARG A 5 76.30 -0.91 -54.70
CA ARG A 5 75.86 -1.56 -53.42
C ARG A 5 76.85 -1.33 -52.25
N LYS A 6 76.50 -1.18 -50.98
CA LYS A 6 75.28 -1.42 -50.18
C LYS A 6 75.44 -0.65 -48.84
N SER A 7 74.32 -0.14 -48.34
CA SER A 7 73.81 0.01 -46.96
C SER A 7 74.73 -0.28 -45.75
N HIS A 8 74.67 0.57 -44.71
CA HIS A 8 74.22 0.21 -43.34
C HIS A 8 73.79 1.44 -42.52
N ILE A 9 72.82 1.19 -41.63
CA ILE A 9 71.97 2.10 -40.83
C ILE A 9 72.57 2.29 -39.42
N ALA A 10 72.49 3.49 -38.84
CA ALA A 10 72.25 3.68 -37.39
C ALA A 10 71.84 5.14 -37.06
N ALA A 11 70.64 5.27 -36.51
CA ALA A 11 69.94 6.46 -36.03
C ALA A 11 70.60 7.04 -34.76
N ALA A 12 70.87 8.34 -34.66
CA ALA A 12 70.00 9.48 -34.34
C ALA A 12 69.99 9.83 -32.83
N LEU A 13 70.88 10.77 -32.49
CA LEU A 13 70.80 11.64 -31.31
C LEU A 13 69.73 12.71 -31.56
N PHE A 14 68.85 12.97 -30.60
CA PHE A 14 68.31 14.32 -30.44
C PHE A 14 67.78 14.54 -29.01
N ALA A 15 68.43 15.45 -28.30
CA ALA A 15 67.93 16.07 -27.08
C ALA A 15 67.46 17.49 -27.45
N ILE A 16 66.19 17.81 -27.16
CA ILE A 16 65.72 19.19 -27.05
C ILE A 16 64.78 19.25 -25.85
N SER A 17 65.19 20.02 -24.85
CA SER A 17 64.35 20.60 -23.81
C SER A 17 63.68 21.86 -24.35
N LEU A 18 62.36 21.95 -24.21
CA LEU A 18 61.60 23.20 -24.42
C LEU A 18 60.62 23.39 -23.26
N VAL A 19 60.84 24.48 -22.55
CA VAL A 19 60.00 25.06 -21.50
C VAL A 19 58.78 25.71 -22.17
N GLY A 20 57.57 25.38 -21.70
CA GLY A 20 56.32 26.00 -22.13
C GLY A 20 55.41 26.22 -20.93
N SER A 21 55.09 27.49 -20.67
CA SER A 21 54.35 27.98 -19.51
C SER A 21 52.85 27.66 -19.55
N ALA A 22 52.31 27.43 -18.35
CA ALA A 22 50.92 27.45 -17.91
C ALA A 22 49.85 27.98 -18.90
N GLY A 23 48.96 27.08 -19.30
CA GLY A 23 47.54 27.36 -19.46
C GLY A 23 46.80 26.31 -18.65
N ALA A 24 46.39 26.64 -17.42
CA ALA A 24 45.48 25.80 -16.66
C ALA A 24 44.14 25.83 -17.38
N GLN A 25 43.89 24.84 -18.23
CA GLN A 25 42.55 24.51 -18.68
C GLN A 25 41.82 24.00 -17.44
N THR A 26 41.09 24.89 -16.77
CA THR A 26 39.96 24.47 -15.96
C THR A 26 38.97 23.82 -16.92
N GLU A 27 39.09 22.52 -17.08
CA GLU A 27 37.95 21.68 -17.44
C GLU A 27 36.91 21.95 -16.36
N THR A 28 35.93 22.77 -16.70
CA THR A 28 34.69 22.85 -15.95
C THR A 28 34.03 21.50 -16.13
N THR A 29 34.41 20.53 -15.30
CA THR A 29 33.61 19.35 -15.06
C THR A 29 32.25 19.88 -14.64
N ALA A 30 31.23 19.65 -15.48
CA ALA A 30 29.85 19.82 -15.08
C ALA A 30 29.71 19.07 -13.74
N ALA A 31 29.20 19.77 -12.73
CA ALA A 31 28.93 19.15 -11.44
C ALA A 31 27.99 17.96 -11.69
N ASP A 32 28.53 16.75 -11.53
CA ASP A 32 27.72 15.58 -11.23
C ASP A 32 27.11 15.85 -9.86
N ASN A 33 25.84 16.27 -9.84
CA ASN A 33 25.18 16.70 -8.61
C ASN A 33 24.92 15.54 -7.64
N GLY A 34 25.35 14.31 -7.95
CA GLY A 34 25.30 13.18 -7.04
C GLY A 34 23.88 12.80 -6.60
N GLU A 35 22.87 13.11 -7.42
CA GLU A 35 21.48 12.78 -7.12
C GLU A 35 21.33 11.25 -7.13
N PHE A 36 20.87 10.69 -6.01
CA PHE A 36 20.66 9.26 -5.86
C PHE A 36 19.66 8.76 -6.91
N VAL A 37 20.07 7.79 -7.73
CA VAL A 37 19.21 7.12 -8.72
C VAL A 37 19.01 5.68 -8.27
N PRO A 38 17.78 5.26 -7.91
CA PRO A 38 17.53 3.90 -7.50
C PRO A 38 17.67 2.94 -8.68
N SER A 39 18.13 1.73 -8.39
CA SER A 39 18.23 0.64 -9.36
C SER A 39 17.23 -0.45 -9.02
N VAL A 40 16.47 -0.89 -10.03
CA VAL A 40 15.50 -1.99 -9.84
C VAL A 40 16.24 -3.23 -9.37
N GLY A 41 15.77 -3.83 -8.27
CA GLY A 41 16.39 -4.99 -7.64
C GLY A 41 17.44 -4.66 -6.58
N GLN A 42 17.70 -3.39 -6.26
CA GLN A 42 18.58 -3.02 -5.16
C GLN A 42 18.08 -3.60 -3.83
N SER A 43 19.02 -4.06 -2.99
CA SER A 43 18.70 -4.61 -1.66
C SER A 43 18.15 -3.54 -0.73
N GLY A 44 16.99 -3.81 -0.13
CA GLY A 44 16.49 -3.08 1.03
C GLY A 44 16.69 -3.89 2.31
N LYS A 45 16.11 -3.41 3.42
CA LYS A 45 16.19 -4.08 4.73
C LYS A 45 15.56 -5.48 4.69
N ASP A 46 14.30 -5.56 4.28
CA ASP A 46 13.50 -6.79 4.30
C ASP A 46 13.12 -7.29 2.89
N VAL A 47 13.18 -6.41 1.88
CA VAL A 47 12.79 -6.67 0.49
C VAL A 47 13.71 -5.96 -0.50
N ILE A 48 13.74 -6.43 -1.75
CA ILE A 48 14.35 -5.67 -2.85
C ILE A 48 13.41 -4.55 -3.30
N TRP A 49 13.96 -3.44 -3.79
CA TRP A 49 13.13 -2.39 -4.38
C TRP A 49 12.76 -2.72 -5.82
N VAL A 50 11.47 -2.85 -6.07
CA VAL A 50 10.85 -2.87 -7.39
C VAL A 50 9.67 -1.91 -7.34
N PRO A 51 9.56 -0.93 -8.23
CA PRO A 51 8.45 -0.01 -8.19
C PRO A 51 7.16 -0.62 -8.75
N THR A 52 6.02 -0.27 -8.16
CA THR A 52 4.71 -0.55 -8.76
C THR A 52 4.57 0.19 -10.11
N PRO A 53 4.17 -0.48 -11.21
CA PRO A 53 3.87 0.17 -12.47
C PRO A 53 2.82 1.28 -12.30
N GLN A 54 2.99 2.42 -12.99
CA GLN A 54 2.10 3.58 -12.80
C GLN A 54 0.62 3.23 -13.06
N ALA A 55 0.34 2.46 -14.11
CA ALA A 55 -1.02 2.01 -14.41
C ALA A 55 -1.65 1.21 -13.24
N LEU A 56 -0.84 0.43 -12.52
CA LEU A 56 -1.34 -0.28 -11.33
C LEU A 56 -1.48 0.64 -10.12
N VAL A 57 -0.60 1.63 -9.94
CA VAL A 57 -0.79 2.67 -8.91
C VAL A 57 -2.16 3.33 -9.11
N ASP A 58 -2.47 3.76 -10.33
CA ASP A 58 -3.74 4.41 -10.63
C ASP A 58 -4.93 3.49 -10.38
N ARG A 59 -4.85 2.22 -10.82
CA ARG A 59 -5.89 1.22 -10.57
C ARG A 59 -6.07 0.95 -9.07
N MET A 60 -4.99 0.83 -8.30
CA MET A 60 -5.03 0.61 -6.85
C MET A 60 -5.78 1.74 -6.13
N LEU A 61 -5.50 3.00 -6.50
CA LEU A 61 -6.16 4.17 -5.90
C LEU A 61 -7.64 4.27 -6.31
N ASP A 62 -7.99 3.84 -7.53
CA ASP A 62 -9.38 3.75 -7.98
C ASP A 62 -10.16 2.65 -7.24
N MET A 63 -9.54 1.48 -7.04
CA MET A 63 -10.10 0.38 -6.25
C MET A 63 -10.37 0.83 -4.80
N ALA A 64 -9.41 1.57 -4.21
CA ALA A 64 -9.57 2.15 -2.88
C ALA A 64 -10.66 3.24 -2.81
N LYS A 65 -11.17 3.70 -3.96
CA LYS A 65 -12.08 4.85 -4.10
C LYS A 65 -11.53 6.10 -3.40
N LEU A 66 -10.23 6.36 -3.60
CA LEU A 66 -9.52 7.48 -2.99
C LEU A 66 -10.25 8.82 -3.21
N THR A 67 -10.42 9.57 -2.13
CA THR A 67 -10.99 10.92 -2.10
C THR A 67 -10.04 11.92 -1.39
N PRO A 68 -10.23 13.23 -1.57
CA PRO A 68 -9.45 14.24 -0.82
C PRO A 68 -9.60 14.17 0.71
N GLU A 69 -10.68 13.57 1.21
CA GLU A 69 -10.94 13.36 2.63
C GLU A 69 -10.07 12.25 3.25
N ASP A 70 -9.46 11.42 2.40
CA ASP A 70 -8.68 10.27 2.83
C ASP A 70 -7.30 10.63 3.37
N ARG A 71 -6.83 9.73 4.25
CA ARG A 71 -5.47 9.69 4.77
C ARG A 71 -4.84 8.39 4.29
N LEU A 72 -4.01 8.49 3.26
CA LEU A 72 -3.30 7.35 2.68
C LEU A 72 -1.96 7.15 3.38
N VAL A 73 -1.64 5.89 3.71
CA VAL A 73 -0.30 5.48 4.14
C VAL A 73 0.23 4.41 3.20
N ASP A 74 1.42 4.62 2.64
CA ASP A 74 2.12 3.62 1.81
C ASP A 74 3.26 2.99 2.61
N LEU A 75 3.19 1.67 2.82
CA LEU A 75 4.15 0.91 3.62
C LEU A 75 5.28 0.39 2.72
N GLY A 76 6.49 0.94 2.90
CA GLY A 76 7.61 0.71 1.98
C GLY A 76 7.49 1.59 0.74
N SER A 77 7.38 2.90 0.93
CA SER A 77 6.94 3.83 -0.13
C SER A 77 7.91 3.99 -1.31
N GLY A 78 9.15 3.49 -1.21
CA GLY A 78 10.09 3.48 -2.31
C GLY A 78 10.39 4.88 -2.84
N ASP A 79 10.19 5.09 -4.14
CA ASP A 79 10.42 6.39 -4.81
C ASP A 79 9.27 7.38 -4.60
N GLY A 80 8.28 7.01 -3.78
CA GLY A 80 7.16 7.83 -3.38
C GLY A 80 6.05 7.93 -4.41
N ARG A 81 6.12 7.21 -5.54
CA ARG A 81 5.15 7.36 -6.64
C ARG A 81 3.68 7.18 -6.21
N THR A 82 3.39 6.23 -5.34
CA THR A 82 2.01 5.97 -4.87
C THR A 82 1.51 7.14 -4.02
N VAL A 83 2.35 7.58 -3.08
CA VAL A 83 2.08 8.72 -2.19
C VAL A 83 1.89 10.02 -2.98
N ILE A 84 2.78 10.28 -3.95
CA ILE A 84 2.71 11.46 -4.83
C ILE A 84 1.46 11.41 -5.70
N THR A 85 1.12 10.25 -6.27
CA THR A 85 -0.11 10.09 -7.08
C THR A 85 -1.36 10.34 -6.24
N ALA A 86 -1.41 9.82 -5.01
CA ALA A 86 -2.52 10.10 -4.09
C ALA A 86 -2.63 11.58 -3.72
N ALA A 87 -1.50 12.23 -3.44
CA ALA A 87 -1.45 13.65 -3.14
C ALA A 87 -1.86 14.54 -4.33
N LYS A 88 -1.50 14.16 -5.56
CA LYS A 88 -1.99 14.81 -6.79
C LYS A 88 -3.50 14.70 -6.96
N ARG A 89 -4.13 13.66 -6.39
CA ARG A 89 -5.58 13.48 -6.33
C ARG A 89 -6.23 14.21 -5.13
N GLY A 90 -5.45 14.93 -4.33
CA GLY A 90 -5.93 15.81 -3.24
C GLY A 90 -5.92 15.17 -1.85
N ALA A 91 -5.59 13.89 -1.72
CA ALA A 91 -5.56 13.21 -0.43
C ALA A 91 -4.31 13.55 0.38
N LYS A 92 -4.40 13.48 1.72
CA LYS A 92 -3.20 13.51 2.56
C LYS A 92 -2.52 12.16 2.48
N ALA A 93 -1.27 12.11 2.07
CA ALA A 93 -0.54 10.89 1.85
C ALA A 93 0.80 10.88 2.60
N ARG A 94 1.12 9.75 3.23
CA ARG A 94 2.32 9.54 4.02
C ARG A 94 3.04 8.27 3.55
N GLY A 95 4.30 8.40 3.19
CA GLY A 95 5.17 7.28 2.86
C GLY A 95 6.08 6.91 4.02
N ILE A 96 6.02 5.65 4.44
CA ILE A 96 6.97 5.08 5.41
C ILE A 96 7.99 4.27 4.63
N GLU A 97 9.25 4.67 4.69
CA GLU A 97 10.36 4.04 3.96
C GLU A 97 11.56 3.88 4.87
N TYR A 98 12.26 2.75 4.79
CA TYR A 98 13.40 2.49 5.68
C TYR A 98 14.70 3.10 5.15
N ASN A 99 14.86 3.13 3.82
CA ASN A 99 16.06 3.65 3.17
C ASN A 99 16.07 5.20 3.16
N PRO A 100 17.03 5.86 3.84
CA PRO A 100 17.09 7.32 3.89
C PRO A 100 17.29 7.99 2.52
N ASP A 101 17.98 7.34 1.58
CA ASP A 101 18.20 7.87 0.23
C ASP A 101 16.89 7.86 -0.57
N MET A 102 16.08 6.82 -0.42
CA MET A 102 14.73 6.74 -1.02
C MET A 102 13.78 7.79 -0.42
N VAL A 103 13.89 8.05 0.88
CA VAL A 103 13.14 9.14 1.55
C VAL A 103 13.53 10.51 0.99
N ALA A 104 14.83 10.78 0.84
CA ALA A 104 15.34 12.03 0.27
C ALA A 104 14.91 12.22 -1.19
N LEU A 105 14.96 11.15 -1.99
CA LEU A 105 14.45 11.11 -3.35
C LEU A 105 12.96 11.45 -3.41
N SER A 106 12.16 10.80 -2.58
CA SER A 106 10.70 10.97 -2.55
C SER A 106 10.29 12.38 -2.14
N LYS A 107 10.97 12.98 -1.15
CA LYS A 107 10.77 14.38 -0.75
C LYS A 107 11.08 15.34 -1.90
N SER A 108 12.19 15.10 -2.60
CA SER A 108 12.58 15.92 -3.75
C SER A 108 11.60 15.78 -4.91
N ALA A 109 11.09 14.57 -5.16
CA ALA A 109 10.05 14.32 -6.15
C ALA A 109 8.73 15.02 -5.80
N ALA A 110 8.24 14.91 -4.56
CA ALA A 110 7.03 15.62 -4.14
C ALA A 110 7.15 17.15 -4.24
N LEU A 111 8.32 17.72 -3.95
CA LEU A 111 8.59 19.14 -4.16
C LEU A 111 8.52 19.51 -5.65
N ARG A 112 9.19 18.74 -6.54
CA ARG A 112 9.15 18.97 -8.00
C ARG A 112 7.74 18.88 -8.56
N GLU A 113 6.93 17.97 -8.04
CA GLU A 113 5.54 17.76 -8.44
C GLU A 113 4.57 18.74 -7.78
N GLY A 114 5.05 19.63 -6.89
CA GLY A 114 4.24 20.66 -6.25
C GLY A 114 3.22 20.14 -5.23
N VAL A 115 3.45 18.95 -4.65
CA VAL A 115 2.51 18.29 -3.72
C VAL A 115 3.09 18.08 -2.32
N SER A 116 4.17 18.77 -1.96
CA SER A 116 4.84 18.62 -0.66
C SER A 116 3.97 18.94 0.56
N ASP A 117 2.88 19.70 0.38
CA ASP A 117 1.92 20.02 1.45
C ASP A 117 0.97 18.85 1.77
N LEU A 118 0.86 17.88 0.85
CA LEU A 118 -0.02 16.72 0.95
C LEU A 118 0.74 15.39 0.99
N ALA A 119 1.91 15.31 0.36
CA ALA A 119 2.78 14.14 0.34
C ALA A 119 3.96 14.31 1.33
N THR A 120 3.95 13.51 2.39
CA THR A 120 5.03 13.47 3.39
C THR A 120 5.75 12.12 3.38
N PHE A 121 7.03 12.13 3.73
CA PHE A 121 7.86 10.92 3.78
C PHE A 121 8.73 10.92 5.03
N GLU A 122 8.86 9.77 5.65
CA GLU A 122 9.73 9.59 6.80
C GLU A 122 10.57 8.33 6.71
N GLN A 123 11.72 8.39 7.37
CA GLN A 123 12.57 7.23 7.55
C GLN A 123 12.11 6.45 8.78
N ALA A 124 11.43 5.32 8.60
CA ALA A 124 10.97 4.49 9.71
C ALA A 124 10.77 3.02 9.32
N ASP A 125 10.63 2.16 10.34
CA ASP A 125 10.22 0.76 10.16
C ASP A 125 8.69 0.67 10.15
N ILE A 126 8.13 0.02 9.13
CA ILE A 126 6.69 -0.19 8.98
C ILE A 126 6.07 -0.99 10.13
N PHE A 127 6.84 -1.82 10.85
CA PHE A 127 6.38 -2.62 11.99
C PHE A 127 6.47 -1.88 13.32
N GLU A 128 7.15 -0.72 13.37
CA GLU A 128 7.30 0.10 14.57
C GLU A 128 6.54 1.44 14.47
N SER A 129 6.03 1.76 13.27
CA SER A 129 5.30 3.00 12.99
C SER A 129 3.83 2.87 13.35
N ASP A 130 3.27 3.92 13.99
CA ASP A 130 1.82 4.08 14.09
C ASP A 130 1.28 4.66 12.77
N PHE A 131 0.29 3.99 12.20
CA PHE A 131 -0.47 4.41 11.02
C PHE A 131 -1.97 4.16 11.22
N SER A 132 -2.42 4.05 12.47
CA SER A 132 -3.82 3.78 12.84
C SER A 132 -4.80 4.89 12.40
N GLU A 133 -4.28 6.05 12.03
CA GLU A 133 -5.05 7.17 11.50
C GLU A 133 -5.38 7.06 10.01
N ALA A 134 -4.78 6.12 9.29
CA ALA A 134 -5.00 5.94 7.86
C ALA A 134 -6.43 5.45 7.58
N THR A 135 -7.02 5.96 6.50
CA THR A 135 -8.27 5.43 5.91
C THR A 135 -7.98 4.48 4.75
N ILE A 136 -6.80 4.62 4.14
CA ILE A 136 -6.31 3.75 3.06
C ILE A 136 -4.85 3.37 3.35
N VAL A 137 -4.54 2.08 3.25
CA VAL A 137 -3.17 1.56 3.33
C VAL A 137 -2.81 0.89 2.02
N THR A 138 -1.69 1.28 1.42
CA THR A 138 -1.13 0.63 0.23
C THR A 138 0.15 -0.13 0.58
N LEU A 139 0.38 -1.24 -0.12
CA LEU A 139 1.55 -2.07 0.09
C LEU A 139 2.01 -2.78 -1.20
N PHE A 140 3.33 -2.82 -1.39
CA PHE A 140 3.99 -3.70 -2.35
C PHE A 140 5.26 -4.26 -1.69
N LEU A 141 5.08 -5.35 -0.94
CA LEU A 141 6.11 -5.93 -0.07
C LEU A 141 6.45 -7.36 -0.52
N LEU A 142 6.19 -8.35 0.34
CA LEU A 142 6.30 -9.78 0.06
C LEU A 142 5.23 -10.54 0.87
N PRO A 143 4.85 -11.77 0.46
CA PRO A 143 3.82 -12.54 1.17
C PRO A 143 4.07 -12.69 2.68
N GLY A 144 5.32 -12.95 3.10
CA GLY A 144 5.67 -13.08 4.52
C GLY A 144 5.48 -11.78 5.32
N LEU A 145 5.74 -10.63 4.71
CA LEU A 145 5.55 -9.32 5.35
C LEU A 145 4.06 -8.96 5.44
N ASN A 146 3.29 -9.23 4.38
CA ASN A 146 1.84 -9.07 4.39
C ASN A 146 1.21 -9.87 5.54
N LEU A 147 1.61 -11.13 5.72
CA LEU A 147 1.11 -11.97 6.81
C LEU A 147 1.50 -11.43 8.19
N ARG A 148 2.68 -10.84 8.34
CA ARG A 148 3.12 -10.20 9.59
C ARG A 148 2.36 -8.90 9.87
N LEU A 149 1.98 -8.14 8.84
CA LEU A 149 1.18 -6.91 8.94
C LEU A 149 -0.31 -7.16 9.16
N LYS A 150 -0.86 -8.26 8.63
CA LYS A 150 -2.29 -8.61 8.72
C LYS A 150 -2.92 -8.39 10.11
N PRO A 151 -2.36 -8.85 11.24
CA PRO A 151 -2.96 -8.59 12.55
C PRO A 151 -3.05 -7.09 12.89
N ILE A 152 -2.05 -6.29 12.50
CA ILE A 152 -2.06 -4.83 12.70
C ILE A 152 -3.16 -4.19 11.85
N LEU A 153 -3.26 -4.61 10.58
CA LEU A 153 -4.27 -4.10 9.64
C LEU A 153 -5.71 -4.44 10.09
N LEU A 154 -5.94 -5.65 10.61
CA LEU A 154 -7.25 -6.08 11.12
C LEU A 154 -7.67 -5.36 12.43
N ASP A 155 -6.72 -4.74 13.12
CA ASP A 155 -6.97 -3.92 14.32
C ASP A 155 -7.21 -2.44 13.99
N MET A 156 -7.09 -2.04 12.72
CA MET A 156 -7.42 -0.69 12.28
C MET A 156 -8.93 -0.42 12.34
N LYS A 157 -9.31 0.84 12.12
CA LYS A 157 -10.72 1.26 12.12
C LYS A 157 -11.50 0.47 11.06
N PRO A 158 -12.70 -0.06 11.40
CA PRO A 158 -13.56 -0.68 10.41
C PRO A 158 -13.85 0.27 9.24
N GLY A 159 -13.80 -0.24 8.02
CA GLY A 159 -13.94 0.56 6.79
C GLY A 159 -12.61 1.03 6.19
N THR A 160 -11.50 0.92 6.92
CA THR A 160 -10.15 1.18 6.36
C THR A 160 -9.94 0.28 5.14
N GLN A 161 -9.50 0.87 4.03
CA GLN A 161 -9.18 0.15 2.81
C GLN A 161 -7.73 -0.29 2.85
N VAL A 162 -7.48 -1.54 2.49
CA VAL A 162 -6.12 -2.08 2.33
C VAL A 162 -5.99 -2.50 0.87
N VAL A 163 -4.97 -1.99 0.16
CA VAL A 163 -4.72 -2.33 -1.24
C VAL A 163 -3.29 -2.83 -1.42
N SER A 164 -3.15 -4.04 -1.97
CA SER A 164 -1.87 -4.71 -2.15
C SER A 164 -1.57 -4.96 -3.61
N ASN A 165 -0.35 -4.64 -4.03
CA ASN A 165 0.18 -5.08 -5.31
C ASN A 165 0.64 -6.54 -5.22
N SER A 166 0.09 -7.40 -6.08
CA SER A 166 0.48 -8.78 -6.40
C SER A 166 0.46 -9.82 -5.29
N PHE A 167 0.52 -9.43 -4.02
CA PHE A 167 0.64 -10.34 -2.89
C PHE A 167 -0.60 -10.28 -1.99
N THR A 168 -1.15 -11.45 -1.65
CA THR A 168 -2.35 -11.58 -0.81
C THR A 168 -2.03 -11.52 0.69
N MET A 169 -3.06 -11.67 1.52
CA MET A 169 -3.00 -11.70 3.00
C MET A 169 -3.19 -13.13 3.57
N GLY A 170 -2.92 -14.17 2.77
CA GLY A 170 -3.15 -15.56 3.15
C GLY A 170 -4.63 -15.92 3.13
N ASP A 171 -5.17 -16.36 4.27
CA ASP A 171 -6.57 -16.77 4.46
C ASP A 171 -7.57 -15.60 4.50
N TRP A 172 -7.11 -14.36 4.60
CA TRP A 172 -7.97 -13.20 4.44
C TRP A 172 -8.18 -12.95 2.94
N GLU A 173 -9.26 -13.49 2.41
CA GLU A 173 -9.64 -13.35 1.01
C GLU A 173 -9.98 -11.90 0.64
N PRO A 174 -9.55 -11.40 -0.54
CA PRO A 174 -9.83 -10.04 -0.99
C PRO A 174 -11.30 -9.82 -1.31
N ASP A 175 -11.75 -8.59 -1.08
CA ASP A 175 -13.10 -8.14 -1.46
C ASP A 175 -13.16 -7.74 -2.94
N GLU A 176 -12.03 -7.41 -3.54
CA GLU A 176 -11.90 -7.12 -4.97
C GLU A 176 -10.50 -7.50 -5.47
N THR A 177 -10.44 -8.05 -6.68
CA THR A 177 -9.20 -8.25 -7.45
C THR A 177 -9.29 -7.40 -8.71
N GLY A 178 -8.22 -6.67 -9.03
CA GLY A 178 -8.14 -5.84 -10.21
C GLY A 178 -6.82 -6.03 -10.94
N GLU A 179 -6.81 -5.74 -12.24
CA GLU A 179 -5.60 -5.80 -13.06
C GLU A 179 -5.40 -4.45 -13.75
N ALA A 180 -4.13 -4.08 -13.96
CA ALA A 180 -3.77 -2.92 -14.77
C ALA A 180 -3.55 -3.32 -16.23
N GLU A 181 -4.14 -2.55 -17.15
CA GLU A 181 -3.81 -2.62 -18.57
C GLU A 181 -2.39 -2.09 -18.83
N ASP A 182 -1.77 -2.50 -19.93
CA ASP A 182 -0.43 -2.06 -20.35
C ASP A 182 0.67 -2.23 -19.29
N CYS A 183 0.55 -3.28 -18.47
CA CYS A 183 1.49 -3.60 -17.40
C CYS A 183 2.32 -4.85 -17.72
N ALA A 184 3.64 -4.76 -17.50
CA ALA A 184 4.57 -5.84 -17.84
C ALA A 184 4.79 -6.87 -16.72
N ASN A 185 4.89 -6.43 -15.46
CA ASN A 185 5.11 -7.27 -14.29
C ASN A 185 4.39 -6.68 -13.08
N TYR A 186 3.97 -7.54 -12.14
CA TYR A 186 3.28 -7.13 -10.92
C TYR A 186 2.04 -6.27 -11.23
N CYS A 187 1.11 -6.85 -12.00
CA CYS A 187 -0.02 -6.14 -12.62
C CYS A 187 -1.37 -6.37 -11.95
N VAL A 188 -1.38 -7.20 -10.90
CA VAL A 188 -2.60 -7.55 -10.17
C VAL A 188 -2.60 -6.77 -8.87
N ALA A 189 -3.75 -6.20 -8.50
CA ALA A 189 -3.99 -5.61 -7.20
C ALA A 189 -5.15 -6.32 -6.50
N TYR A 190 -5.09 -6.32 -5.17
CA TYR A 190 -6.10 -6.87 -4.29
C TYR A 190 -6.55 -5.79 -3.31
N ARG A 191 -7.85 -5.70 -3.04
CA ARG A 191 -8.43 -4.78 -2.06
C ARG A 191 -9.18 -5.54 -0.98
N TRP A 192 -9.04 -5.09 0.26
CA TRP A 192 -9.82 -5.50 1.41
C TRP A 192 -10.41 -4.27 2.12
N THR A 193 -11.60 -4.42 2.70
CA THR A 193 -12.13 -3.51 3.71
C THR A 193 -11.91 -4.14 5.09
N VAL A 194 -11.28 -3.42 6.02
CA VAL A 194 -11.15 -3.88 7.41
C VAL A 194 -12.54 -4.04 8.03
N PRO A 195 -12.97 -5.26 8.44
CA PRO A 195 -14.32 -5.50 8.91
C PRO A 195 -14.50 -5.13 10.38
N ALA A 196 -15.70 -4.68 10.78
CA ALA A 196 -16.04 -4.53 12.18
C ALA A 196 -16.00 -5.88 12.92
N LYS A 197 -15.66 -5.87 14.21
CA LYS A 197 -15.63 -7.08 15.03
C LYS A 197 -17.02 -7.33 15.62
N VAL A 198 -17.67 -8.40 15.20
CA VAL A 198 -19.07 -8.71 15.54
C VAL A 198 -19.27 -10.07 16.21
N ALA A 199 -18.23 -10.89 16.33
CA ALA A 199 -18.33 -12.17 17.03
C ALA A 199 -18.85 -12.01 18.46
N GLY A 200 -19.75 -12.91 18.88
CA GLY A 200 -20.35 -12.91 20.21
C GLY A 200 -21.88 -12.95 20.20
N SER A 201 -22.46 -12.83 21.39
CA SER A 201 -23.92 -12.80 21.59
C SER A 201 -24.42 -11.36 21.66
N TRP A 202 -25.49 -11.07 20.93
CA TRP A 202 -26.12 -9.78 20.82
C TRP A 202 -27.59 -9.89 21.23
N LYS A 203 -28.04 -9.03 22.15
CA LYS A 203 -29.45 -8.92 22.51
C LYS A 203 -30.17 -8.08 21.47
N THR A 204 -31.22 -8.62 20.85
CA THR A 204 -32.08 -7.89 19.91
C THR A 204 -33.34 -7.41 20.62
N SER A 205 -34.21 -6.67 19.93
CA SER A 205 -35.53 -6.27 20.46
C SER A 205 -36.46 -7.45 20.77
N ASP A 206 -36.26 -8.58 20.10
CA ASP A 206 -37.16 -9.73 20.05
C ASP A 206 -36.48 -11.07 20.37
N GLY A 207 -35.21 -11.05 20.75
CA GLY A 207 -34.45 -12.24 21.13
C GLY A 207 -32.93 -12.04 21.18
N GLU A 208 -32.19 -12.96 20.56
CA GLU A 208 -30.73 -13.03 20.67
C GLU A 208 -30.08 -13.47 19.35
N LEU A 209 -29.03 -12.78 18.94
CA LEU A 209 -28.21 -13.09 17.76
C LEU A 209 -26.83 -13.55 18.23
N THR A 210 -26.43 -14.77 17.87
CA THR A 210 -25.12 -15.33 18.22
C THR A 210 -24.29 -15.47 16.96
N LEU A 211 -23.11 -14.85 16.94
CA LEU A 211 -22.26 -14.73 15.76
C LEU A 211 -20.87 -15.33 15.97
N THR A 212 -20.41 -16.08 14.97
CA THR A 212 -18.99 -16.40 14.74
C THR A 212 -18.50 -15.64 13.53
N GLN A 213 -17.23 -15.25 13.53
CA GLN A 213 -16.67 -14.39 12.49
C GLN A 213 -15.31 -14.90 12.05
N THR A 214 -15.12 -14.95 10.73
CA THR A 214 -13.82 -15.13 10.08
C THR A 214 -13.66 -13.98 9.09
N PHE A 215 -12.87 -12.97 9.50
CA PHE A 215 -12.68 -11.73 8.75
C PHE A 215 -14.01 -11.05 8.39
N GLN A 216 -14.31 -10.88 7.10
CA GLN A 216 -15.54 -10.27 6.62
C GLN A 216 -16.71 -11.26 6.53
N MET A 217 -16.48 -12.56 6.75
CA MET A 217 -17.51 -13.59 6.71
C MET A 217 -18.05 -13.86 8.12
N VAL A 218 -19.37 -13.93 8.24
CA VAL A 218 -20.07 -14.10 9.53
C VAL A 218 -21.07 -15.23 9.41
N GLU A 219 -21.05 -16.11 10.41
CA GLU A 219 -22.00 -17.20 10.57
C GLU A 219 -22.67 -17.09 11.94
N GLY A 220 -23.75 -17.83 12.16
CA GLY A 220 -24.47 -17.75 13.43
C GLY A 220 -25.95 -18.10 13.35
N SER A 221 -26.69 -17.66 14.36
CA SER A 221 -28.13 -17.85 14.44
C SER A 221 -28.84 -16.71 15.15
N LEU A 222 -30.06 -16.43 14.73
CA LEU A 222 -30.99 -15.49 15.35
C LEU A 222 -32.11 -16.28 16.04
N ARG A 223 -32.20 -16.14 17.36
CA ARG A 223 -33.31 -16.64 18.16
C ARG A 223 -34.38 -15.57 18.30
N LYS A 224 -35.63 -15.89 17.93
CA LYS A 224 -36.82 -15.06 18.14
C LYS A 224 -37.85 -15.87 18.92
N GLY A 225 -38.13 -15.48 20.17
CA GLY A 225 -38.97 -16.30 21.06
C GLY A 225 -38.41 -17.72 21.25
N ASN A 226 -39.16 -18.74 20.83
CA ASN A 226 -38.74 -20.14 20.89
C ASN A 226 -38.06 -20.64 19.61
N ASP A 227 -38.13 -19.87 18.52
CA ASP A 227 -37.56 -20.26 17.23
C ASP A 227 -36.11 -19.82 17.14
N THR A 228 -35.24 -20.69 16.62
CA THR A 228 -33.84 -20.37 16.32
C THR A 228 -33.60 -20.61 14.84
N VAL A 229 -33.21 -19.55 14.14
CA VAL A 229 -33.02 -19.56 12.69
C VAL A 229 -31.54 -19.32 12.39
N PRO A 230 -30.84 -20.19 11.65
CA PRO A 230 -29.47 -19.91 11.22
C PRO A 230 -29.45 -18.68 10.32
N ILE A 231 -28.39 -17.87 10.43
CA ILE A 231 -28.18 -16.79 9.47
C ILE A 231 -27.56 -17.33 8.18
N ALA A 232 -27.85 -16.67 7.06
CA ALA A 232 -27.25 -16.93 5.76
C ALA A 232 -26.68 -15.62 5.18
N ASP A 233 -25.74 -15.75 4.23
CA ASP A 233 -25.12 -14.61 3.52
C ASP A 233 -24.51 -13.55 4.46
N GLY A 234 -24.05 -13.97 5.65
CA GLY A 234 -23.49 -13.07 6.65
C GLY A 234 -22.16 -12.49 6.18
N ARG A 235 -22.14 -11.19 5.90
CA ARG A 235 -20.96 -10.50 5.36
C ARG A 235 -20.85 -9.06 5.84
N LEU A 236 -19.63 -8.68 6.19
CA LEU A 236 -19.25 -7.32 6.59
C LEU A 236 -18.64 -6.55 5.42
N ASP A 237 -18.90 -5.25 5.39
CA ASP A 237 -18.16 -4.25 4.62
C ASP A 237 -17.89 -3.05 5.53
N GLY A 238 -16.74 -3.08 6.19
CA GLY A 238 -16.42 -2.14 7.25
C GLY A 238 -17.40 -2.25 8.41
N GLU A 239 -18.12 -1.16 8.67
CA GLU A 239 -19.17 -1.08 9.68
C GLU A 239 -20.54 -1.57 9.19
N GLN A 240 -20.70 -1.92 7.91
CA GLN A 240 -21.95 -2.46 7.40
C GLN A 240 -21.97 -3.97 7.58
N PHE A 241 -23.06 -4.52 8.08
CA PHE A 241 -23.30 -5.95 8.18
C PHE A 241 -24.61 -6.30 7.48
N HIS A 242 -24.50 -7.25 6.57
CA HIS A 242 -25.62 -7.83 5.86
C HIS A 242 -25.72 -9.31 6.21
N PHE A 243 -26.93 -9.78 6.49
CA PHE A 243 -27.23 -11.20 6.64
C PHE A 243 -28.73 -11.45 6.40
N LYS A 244 -29.10 -12.71 6.22
CA LYS A 244 -30.49 -13.17 6.16
C LYS A 244 -30.77 -14.10 7.32
N ALA A 245 -32.01 -14.11 7.81
CA ALA A 245 -32.49 -15.12 8.75
C ALA A 245 -33.90 -15.56 8.34
N GLY A 246 -34.01 -16.78 7.80
CA GLY A 246 -35.25 -17.24 7.18
C GLY A 246 -35.56 -16.41 5.92
N ASN A 247 -36.74 -15.80 5.87
CA ASN A 247 -37.15 -14.92 4.76
C ASN A 247 -36.80 -13.44 4.99
N ASP A 248 -36.25 -13.10 6.16
CA ASP A 248 -35.93 -11.72 6.52
C ASP A 248 -34.50 -11.36 6.10
N GLU A 249 -34.35 -10.20 5.47
CA GLU A 249 -33.08 -9.61 5.10
C GLU A 249 -32.70 -8.47 6.06
N TYR A 250 -31.50 -8.53 6.64
CA TYR A 250 -30.98 -7.55 7.58
C TYR A 250 -29.86 -6.74 6.92
N ARG A 251 -29.93 -5.43 7.09
CA ARG A 251 -28.88 -4.49 6.69
C ARG A 251 -28.68 -3.51 7.84
N VAL A 252 -27.55 -3.65 8.54
CA VAL A 252 -27.32 -2.95 9.80
C VAL A 252 -25.93 -2.33 9.80
N ARG A 253 -25.81 -1.20 10.50
CA ARG A 253 -24.53 -0.56 10.81
C ARG A 253 -24.10 -0.93 12.22
N ILE A 254 -22.83 -1.25 12.39
CA ILE A 254 -22.18 -1.45 13.68
C ILE A 254 -21.59 -0.12 14.16
N SER A 255 -21.79 0.16 15.44
CA SER A 255 -21.09 1.21 16.18
C SER A 255 -20.74 0.64 17.55
N ASP A 256 -19.47 0.30 17.74
CA ASP A 256 -18.96 -0.36 18.96
C ASP A 256 -19.79 -1.60 19.35
N LYS A 257 -20.55 -1.49 20.45
CA LYS A 257 -21.36 -2.55 21.04
C LYS A 257 -22.82 -2.48 20.58
N GLN A 258 -23.12 -1.73 19.54
CA GLN A 258 -24.47 -1.55 19.00
C GLN A 258 -24.55 -1.90 17.53
N MET A 259 -25.66 -2.49 17.14
CA MET A 259 -26.08 -2.62 15.74
C MET A 259 -27.41 -1.90 15.57
N GLN A 260 -27.57 -1.17 14.47
CA GLN A 260 -28.83 -0.55 14.09
C GLN A 260 -29.03 -0.58 12.59
N GLY A 261 -30.25 -0.85 12.14
CA GLY A 261 -30.61 -0.73 10.74
C GLY A 261 -32.00 -1.24 10.42
N ALA A 262 -32.10 -1.85 9.25
CA ALA A 262 -33.37 -2.24 8.66
C ALA A 262 -33.52 -3.75 8.52
N VAL A 263 -34.78 -4.21 8.59
CA VAL A 263 -35.22 -5.56 8.24
C VAL A 263 -36.20 -5.45 7.08
N ASN A 264 -35.93 -6.10 5.96
CA ASN A 264 -36.74 -6.02 4.73
C ASN A 264 -37.02 -4.57 4.30
N GLY A 265 -36.04 -3.67 4.50
CA GLY A 265 -36.15 -2.24 4.20
C GLY A 265 -36.91 -1.41 5.24
N GLN A 266 -37.39 -2.00 6.34
CA GLN A 266 -38.03 -1.29 7.44
C GLN A 266 -37.02 -1.02 8.56
N ASP A 267 -36.73 0.27 8.81
CA ASP A 267 -35.83 0.70 9.87
C ASP A 267 -36.35 0.40 11.28
N GLY A 268 -35.43 0.38 12.24
CA GLY A 268 -35.75 0.34 13.67
C GLY A 268 -35.25 -0.90 14.39
N TRP A 269 -34.68 -1.86 13.65
CA TRP A 269 -34.04 -3.02 14.25
C TRP A 269 -32.75 -2.61 14.96
N LYS A 270 -32.55 -3.16 16.15
CA LYS A 270 -31.41 -2.86 17.01
C LYS A 270 -30.92 -4.12 17.70
N ALA A 271 -29.61 -4.18 17.91
CA ALA A 271 -29.00 -5.15 18.80
C ALA A 271 -27.89 -4.52 19.64
N THR A 272 -27.61 -5.10 20.81
CA THR A 272 -26.53 -4.67 21.70
C THR A 272 -25.71 -5.88 22.14
N LEU A 273 -24.39 -5.78 22.05
CA LEU A 273 -23.48 -6.85 22.46
C LEU A 273 -23.68 -7.17 23.94
N ALA A 274 -23.94 -8.44 24.26
CA ALA A 274 -24.05 -8.90 25.62
C ALA A 274 -22.69 -8.77 26.33
N ALA A 275 -22.69 -8.41 27.61
CA ALA A 275 -21.47 -8.49 28.41
C ALA A 275 -21.00 -9.95 28.47
N ALA A 276 -19.69 -10.17 28.31
CA ALA A 276 -19.10 -11.47 28.61
C ALA A 276 -19.45 -11.84 30.06
N GLN A 277 -20.02 -13.04 30.25
CA GLN A 277 -20.31 -13.59 31.58
C GLN A 277 -19.02 -14.01 32.29
#